data_AF-A0A4U8WAI0-F1
#
_entry.id   AF-A0A4U8WAI0-F1
#
_cell.length_a   1.000
_cell.length_b   1.000
_cell.length_c   1.000
_cell.angle_alpha   90.00
_cell.angle_beta   90.00
_cell.angle_gamma   90.00
#
_symmetry.space_group_name_H-M   'P 1'
#
loop_
_entity.id
_entity.type
_entity.pdbx_description
1 polymer ?
#
loop_
_entity_poly.entity_id
_entity_poly.type
_entity_poly.pdbx_seq_one_letter_code
_entity_poly.pdbx_strand_id
1 'polypeptide(L)'
;MKTVTSFFSLLFFILFVSCNKNGIERKIPLLVASQEYNDLNKFKKEFIAYSDSTYIFNEEYRETNHNKTERWEGKVEIINNIIKFTPFTLDYNGSETAILKNGFIEFADGKFPDRMKIVQTSLSIKNNLDLKNFKDYAVFTFYKNHHNSIWKKEVSNYDINTNELVKIDSILKKEFETNKKLGLIVKNSW
;
A
#
# COMPACT_ATOMS: atom_id res chain seq x y z
N MET A 1 17.96 6.55 68.66
CA MET A 1 17.99 7.39 67.43
C MET A 1 18.59 6.62 66.23
N LYS A 2 18.04 5.45 65.85
CA LYS A 2 18.47 4.70 64.64
C LYS A 2 17.31 4.30 63.72
N THR A 3 16.07 4.51 64.14
CA THR A 3 14.85 4.13 63.39
C THR A 3 14.32 5.25 62.50
N VAL A 4 14.59 6.51 62.83
CA VAL A 4 14.10 7.69 62.07
C VAL A 4 14.86 7.87 60.75
N THR A 5 16.16 7.54 60.71
CA THR A 5 16.98 7.62 59.48
C THR A 5 16.64 6.54 58.46
N SER A 6 16.11 5.39 58.89
CA SER A 6 15.72 4.28 58.00
C SER A 6 14.43 4.58 57.22
N PHE A 7 13.51 5.35 57.81
CA PHE A 7 12.24 5.70 57.16
C PHE A 7 12.42 6.74 56.05
N PHE A 8 13.34 7.69 56.24
CA PHE A 8 13.68 8.69 55.22
C PHE A 8 14.35 8.06 53.98
N SER A 9 15.17 7.01 54.17
CA SER A 9 15.79 6.27 53.07
C SER A 9 14.77 5.50 52.23
N LEU A 10 13.71 4.96 52.85
CA LEU A 10 12.66 4.22 52.15
C LEU A 10 11.74 5.16 51.35
N LEU A 11 11.44 6.36 51.87
CA LEU A 11 10.65 7.37 51.17
C LEU A 11 11.36 7.90 49.91
N PHE A 12 12.70 8.02 49.97
CA PHE A 12 13.51 8.47 48.84
C PHE A 12 13.53 7.44 47.70
N PHE A 13 13.48 6.14 48.01
CA PHE A 13 13.41 5.08 47.00
C PHE A 13 12.07 5.04 46.26
N ILE A 14 10.97 5.37 46.92
CA ILE A 14 9.63 5.40 46.29
C ILE A 14 9.54 6.54 45.26
N LEU A 15 10.26 7.64 45.45
CA LEU A 15 10.30 8.76 44.50
C LEU A 15 11.01 8.42 43.17
N PHE A 16 11.92 7.44 43.16
CA PHE A 16 12.59 6.99 41.92
C PHE A 16 11.80 5.94 41.12
N VAL A 17 10.77 5.31 41.72
CA VAL A 17 9.90 4.35 41.01
C VAL A 17 8.85 5.06 40.15
N SER A 18 8.59 6.35 40.40
CA SER A 18 7.67 7.15 39.57
C SER A 18 8.38 7.83 38.40
N CYS A 19 9.24 7.09 37.71
CA CYS A 19 9.67 7.49 36.37
C CYS A 19 8.59 7.01 35.39
N ASN A 20 7.52 7.78 35.29
CA ASN A 20 6.44 7.56 34.35
C ASN A 20 7.00 7.73 32.92
N LYS A 21 7.52 6.65 32.33
CA LYS A 21 7.86 6.58 30.90
C LYS A 21 6.55 6.52 30.10
N ASN A 22 5.76 7.58 30.17
CA ASN A 22 4.75 7.89 29.16
C ASN A 22 5.39 8.77 28.08
N GLY A 23 6.59 8.41 27.65
CA GLY A 23 7.03 8.75 26.31
C GLY A 23 6.34 7.74 25.41
N ILE A 24 5.17 8.08 24.88
CA ILE A 24 4.62 7.34 23.74
C ILE A 24 5.68 7.51 22.63
N GLU A 25 6.55 6.52 22.46
CA GLU A 25 7.44 6.45 21.32
C GLU A 25 6.56 6.54 20.08
N ARG A 26 6.60 7.69 19.39
CA ARG A 26 5.84 7.88 18.17
C ARG A 26 6.42 6.92 17.14
N LYS A 27 5.65 5.88 16.79
CA LYS A 27 6.03 4.93 15.74
C LYS A 27 6.33 5.71 14.45
N ILE A 28 7.57 5.64 13.97
CA ILE A 28 7.99 6.36 12.76
C ILE A 28 7.50 5.56 11.54
N PRO A 29 6.67 6.14 10.64
CA PRO A 29 6.24 5.49 9.42
C PRO A 29 7.43 5.26 8.47
N LEU A 30 7.62 4.03 8.01
CA LEU A 30 8.57 3.67 6.95
C LEU A 30 7.92 3.71 5.56
N LEU A 31 6.62 3.44 5.51
CA LEU A 31 5.84 3.41 4.29
C LEU A 31 4.43 3.88 4.60
N VAL A 32 3.92 4.78 3.76
CA VAL A 32 2.52 5.17 3.70
C VAL A 32 2.07 4.99 2.26
N ALA A 33 1.03 4.20 2.06
CA ALA A 33 0.33 4.08 0.78
C ALA A 33 -1.14 4.42 0.99
N SER A 34 -1.73 5.13 0.04
CA SER A 34 -3.14 5.51 0.13
C SER A 34 -3.81 5.53 -1.23
N GLN A 35 -5.12 5.45 -1.17
CA GLN A 35 -6.00 5.54 -2.33
C GLN A 35 -7.32 6.15 -1.86
N GLU A 36 -7.80 7.14 -2.60
CA GLU A 36 -9.05 7.83 -2.29
C GLU A 36 -9.84 8.03 -3.57
N TYR A 37 -11.12 7.68 -3.52
CA TYR A 37 -12.12 7.93 -4.54
C TYR A 37 -13.26 8.71 -3.92
N ASN A 38 -13.55 9.86 -4.49
CA ASN A 38 -14.66 10.71 -4.09
C ASN A 38 -15.56 10.88 -5.32
N ASP A 39 -16.47 9.93 -5.53
CA ASP A 39 -17.52 10.01 -6.54
C ASP A 39 -18.89 10.16 -5.86
N LEU A 40 -19.92 9.41 -6.26
CA LEU A 40 -21.19 9.33 -5.55
C LEU A 40 -21.02 8.69 -4.16
N ASN A 41 -20.01 7.84 -4.02
CA ASN A 41 -19.57 7.22 -2.79
C ASN A 41 -18.19 7.78 -2.39
N LYS A 42 -17.89 7.71 -1.10
CA LYS A 42 -16.53 7.99 -0.61
C LYS A 42 -15.86 6.69 -0.23
N PHE A 43 -14.71 6.45 -0.83
CA PHE A 43 -13.86 5.33 -0.49
C PHE A 43 -12.45 5.81 -0.21
N LYS A 44 -11.89 5.40 0.92
CA LYS A 44 -10.52 5.72 1.29
C LYS A 44 -9.85 4.49 1.89
N LYS A 45 -8.64 4.21 1.43
CA LYS A 45 -7.74 3.22 2.01
C LYS A 45 -6.42 3.83 2.38
N GLU A 46 -5.83 3.31 3.44
CA GLU A 46 -4.50 3.70 3.89
C GLU A 46 -3.78 2.49 4.49
N PHE A 47 -2.56 2.24 4.03
CA PHE A 47 -1.64 1.29 4.62
C PHE A 47 -0.42 2.02 5.16
N ILE A 48 -0.09 1.78 6.42
CA ILE A 48 1.08 2.33 7.09
C ILE A 48 1.91 1.18 7.66
N ALA A 49 3.17 1.08 7.26
CA ALA A 49 4.16 0.23 7.92
C ALA A 49 5.12 1.09 8.74
N TYR A 50 5.40 0.66 9.97
CA TYR A 50 6.20 1.40 10.93
C TYR A 50 7.58 0.76 11.15
N SER A 51 8.50 1.57 11.66
CA SER A 51 9.87 1.17 12.01
C SER A 51 9.98 0.09 13.08
N ASP A 52 8.94 -0.07 13.91
CA ASP A 52 8.84 -1.13 14.92
C ASP A 52 8.30 -2.46 14.37
N SER A 53 8.25 -2.61 13.04
CA SER A 53 7.74 -3.80 12.34
C SER A 53 6.24 -4.05 12.55
N THR A 54 5.48 -3.03 12.95
CA THR A 54 4.01 -3.08 12.97
C THR A 54 3.40 -2.42 11.75
N TYR A 55 2.17 -2.78 11.41
CA TYR A 55 1.40 -2.10 10.38
C TYR A 55 -0.02 -1.77 10.83
N ILE A 56 -0.60 -0.80 10.14
CA ILE A 56 -2.03 -0.48 10.17
C ILE A 56 -2.54 -0.45 8.73
N PHE A 57 -3.70 -1.06 8.48
CA PHE A 57 -4.49 -0.88 7.28
C PHE A 57 -5.85 -0.32 7.68
N ASN A 58 -6.24 0.83 7.13
CA ASN A 58 -7.57 1.43 7.34
C ASN A 58 -8.35 1.40 6.02
N GLU A 59 -9.63 1.04 6.09
CA GLU A 59 -10.59 1.22 5.01
C GLU A 59 -11.78 2.03 5.52
N GLU A 60 -12.17 3.05 4.77
CA GLU A 60 -13.37 3.83 4.99
C GLU A 60 -14.22 3.80 3.72
N TYR A 61 -15.47 3.39 3.88
CA TYR A 61 -16.46 3.36 2.82
C TYR A 61 -17.72 4.08 3.29
N ARG A 62 -18.18 5.06 2.50
CA ARG A 62 -19.42 5.79 2.75
C ARG A 62 -20.28 5.81 1.50
N GLU A 63 -21.52 5.39 1.66
CA GLU A 63 -22.60 5.43 0.69
C GLU A 63 -23.79 6.20 1.28
N THR A 64 -24.83 6.41 0.47
CA THR A 64 -26.03 7.15 0.89
C THR A 64 -26.73 6.52 2.11
N ASN A 65 -26.71 5.20 2.23
CA ASN A 65 -27.44 4.44 3.27
C ASN A 65 -26.54 3.52 4.10
N HIS A 66 -25.24 3.48 3.84
CA HIS A 66 -24.31 2.60 4.53
C HIS A 66 -22.95 3.26 4.72
N ASN A 67 -22.42 3.19 5.93
CA ASN A 67 -21.06 3.62 6.24
C ASN A 67 -20.34 2.48 6.93
N LYS A 68 -19.09 2.25 6.53
CA LYS A 68 -18.22 1.22 7.10
C LYS A 68 -16.82 1.81 7.31
N THR A 69 -16.27 1.57 8.48
CA THR A 69 -14.85 1.85 8.76
C THR A 69 -14.26 0.60 9.37
N GLU A 70 -13.18 0.12 8.77
CA GLU A 70 -12.43 -1.04 9.22
C GLU A 70 -10.98 -0.67 9.43
N ARG A 71 -10.37 -1.36 10.39
CA ARG A 71 -8.98 -1.19 10.76
C ARG A 71 -8.40 -2.55 11.08
N TRP A 72 -7.31 -2.89 10.41
CA TRP A 72 -6.53 -4.09 10.66
C TRP A 72 -5.13 -3.69 11.10
N GLU A 73 -4.62 -4.40 12.10
CA GLU A 73 -3.29 -4.17 12.66
C GLU A 73 -2.55 -5.50 12.73
N GLY A 74 -1.23 -5.45 12.60
CA GLY A 74 -0.42 -6.65 12.74
C GLY A 74 1.06 -6.34 12.65
N LYS A 75 1.85 -7.37 12.34
CA LYS A 75 3.29 -7.23 12.14
C LYS A 75 3.68 -7.51 10.70
N VAL A 76 4.78 -6.90 10.29
CA VAL A 76 5.39 -7.10 8.99
C VAL A 76 6.87 -7.39 9.13
N GLU A 77 7.39 -8.19 8.22
CA GLU A 77 8.83 -8.30 7.95
C GLU A 77 9.10 -7.63 6.60
N ILE A 78 10.08 -6.73 6.54
CA ILE A 78 10.40 -5.98 5.33
C ILE A 78 11.77 -6.43 4.84
N ILE A 79 11.80 -7.05 3.65
CA ILE A 79 13.02 -7.55 3.02
C ILE A 79 13.09 -6.94 1.61
N ASN A 80 14.03 -6.00 1.42
CA ASN A 80 14.15 -5.22 0.19
C ASN A 80 12.84 -4.50 -0.18
N ASN A 81 12.24 -4.89 -1.31
CA ASN A 81 10.99 -4.35 -1.82
C ASN A 81 9.78 -5.27 -1.53
N ILE A 82 9.92 -6.24 -0.63
CA ILE A 82 8.86 -7.18 -0.23
C ILE A 82 8.49 -6.91 1.22
N ILE A 83 7.20 -6.81 1.48
CA ILE A 83 6.59 -6.77 2.81
C ILE A 83 5.90 -8.10 3.03
N LYS A 84 6.25 -8.82 4.09
CA LYS A 84 5.62 -10.08 4.46
C LYS A 84 4.78 -9.90 5.71
N PHE A 85 3.53 -10.32 5.68
CA PHE A 85 2.63 -10.26 6.85
C PHE A 85 2.91 -11.42 7.79
N THR A 86 2.99 -11.14 9.09
CA THR A 86 3.38 -12.15 10.10
C THR A 86 2.70 -11.89 11.45
N PRO A 87 2.32 -12.94 12.21
CA PRO A 87 2.36 -14.37 11.87
C PRO A 87 1.19 -14.82 10.98
N PHE A 88 0.27 -13.90 10.65
CA PHE A 88 -0.92 -14.17 9.84
C PHE A 88 -0.88 -13.33 8.56
N THR A 89 -1.69 -13.74 7.58
CA THR A 89 -1.95 -12.95 6.36
C THR A 89 -2.62 -11.62 6.69
N LEU A 90 -2.53 -10.65 5.79
CA LEU A 90 -3.29 -9.41 5.88
C LEU A 90 -4.80 -9.72 5.84
N ASP A 91 -5.52 -9.48 6.93
CA ASP A 91 -6.96 -9.78 7.04
C ASP A 91 -7.83 -9.10 5.97
N TYR A 92 -7.42 -7.94 5.46
CA TYR A 92 -8.16 -7.19 4.44
C TYR A 92 -8.48 -8.05 3.21
N ASN A 93 -7.45 -8.67 2.60
CA ASN A 93 -7.63 -9.47 1.39
C ASN A 93 -6.96 -10.85 1.43
N GLY A 94 -6.38 -11.23 2.57
CA GLY A 94 -5.68 -12.51 2.76
C GLY A 94 -4.28 -12.57 2.13
N SER A 95 -3.65 -11.45 1.81
CA SER A 95 -2.30 -11.46 1.22
C SER A 95 -1.25 -11.93 2.22
N GLU A 96 -0.34 -12.81 1.79
CA GLU A 96 0.85 -13.18 2.56
C GLU A 96 1.95 -12.13 2.40
N THR A 97 2.01 -11.53 1.21
CA THR A 97 3.03 -10.56 0.86
C THR A 97 2.46 -9.34 0.14
N ALA A 98 3.21 -8.24 0.19
CA ALA A 98 3.01 -7.09 -0.67
C ALA A 98 4.34 -6.68 -1.29
N ILE A 99 4.31 -6.22 -2.54
CA ILE A 99 5.51 -5.85 -3.30
C ILE A 99 5.50 -4.35 -3.56
N LEU A 100 6.61 -3.69 -3.24
CA LEU A 100 6.86 -2.29 -3.57
C LEU A 100 7.47 -2.21 -4.97
N LYS A 101 6.69 -1.72 -5.94
CA LYS A 101 7.19 -1.49 -7.29
C LYS A 101 6.48 -0.35 -8.00
N ASN A 102 7.21 0.34 -8.87
CA ASN A 102 6.68 1.41 -9.74
C ASN A 102 5.90 2.51 -9.00
N GLY A 103 6.27 2.81 -7.75
CA GLY A 103 5.57 3.78 -6.89
C GLY A 103 4.25 3.27 -6.27
N PHE A 104 4.00 1.97 -6.31
CA PHE A 104 2.85 1.31 -5.69
C PHE A 104 3.27 0.23 -4.71
N ILE A 105 2.41 -0.04 -3.74
CA ILE A 105 2.37 -1.31 -3.01
C ILE A 105 1.33 -2.19 -3.68
N GLU A 106 1.70 -3.42 -4.03
CA GLU A 106 0.83 -4.40 -4.68
C GLU A 106 0.61 -5.63 -3.79
N PHE A 107 -0.66 -5.94 -3.54
CA PHE A 107 -1.13 -7.08 -2.76
C PHE A 107 -1.63 -8.18 -3.72
N ALA A 108 -0.69 -8.77 -4.47
CA ALA A 108 -1.01 -9.59 -5.64
C ALA A 108 -1.46 -11.03 -5.34
N ASP A 109 -1.11 -11.55 -4.15
CA ASP A 109 -1.37 -12.93 -3.72
C ASP A 109 -2.65 -13.08 -2.87
N GLY A 110 -3.31 -11.98 -2.51
CA GLY A 110 -4.58 -11.99 -1.81
C GLY A 110 -5.75 -12.51 -2.65
N LYS A 111 -6.85 -12.86 -1.97
CA LYS A 111 -8.14 -13.28 -2.57
C LYS A 111 -8.71 -12.23 -3.53
N PHE A 112 -8.45 -10.97 -3.24
CA PHE A 112 -8.79 -9.83 -4.08
C PHE A 112 -7.53 -8.99 -4.26
N PRO A 113 -6.83 -9.12 -5.40
CA PRO A 113 -5.62 -8.36 -5.65
C PRO A 113 -5.92 -6.88 -5.62
N ASP A 114 -5.06 -6.15 -4.93
CA ASP A 114 -5.21 -4.72 -4.77
C ASP A 114 -3.88 -4.02 -4.91
N ARG A 115 -3.91 -2.72 -5.16
CA ARG A 115 -2.72 -1.89 -5.16
C ARG A 115 -3.05 -0.49 -4.68
N MET A 116 -2.11 0.12 -3.97
CA MET A 116 -2.22 1.49 -3.49
C MET A 116 -1.01 2.30 -3.87
N LYS A 117 -1.21 3.59 -4.13
CA LYS A 117 -0.12 4.51 -4.47
C LYS A 117 0.70 4.76 -3.21
N ILE A 118 2.02 4.66 -3.34
CA ILE A 118 2.93 5.04 -2.27
C ILE A 118 2.99 6.57 -2.22
N VAL A 119 2.61 7.13 -1.08
CA VAL A 119 2.60 8.58 -0.82
C VAL A 119 3.87 9.02 -0.11
N GLN A 120 4.41 8.16 0.75
CA GLN A 120 5.64 8.40 1.49
C GLN A 120 6.37 7.08 1.70
N THR A 121 7.69 7.05 1.52
CA THR A 121 8.50 5.90 1.92
C THR A 121 9.94 6.28 2.21
N SER A 122 10.59 5.53 3.11
CA SER A 122 12.04 5.49 3.27
C SER A 122 12.64 4.16 2.77
N LEU A 123 11.82 3.25 2.24
CA LEU A 123 12.22 1.94 1.73
C LEU A 123 12.71 2.04 0.30
N SER A 124 13.57 1.10 -0.11
CA SER A 124 13.98 0.97 -1.50
C SER A 124 12.83 0.44 -2.35
N ILE A 125 12.47 1.15 -3.42
CA ILE A 125 11.41 0.76 -4.37
C ILE A 125 12.06 0.34 -5.69
N LYS A 126 11.67 -0.82 -6.20
CA LYS A 126 12.03 -1.25 -7.55
C LYS A 126 11.15 -0.55 -8.58
N ASN A 127 11.73 0.32 -9.40
CA ASN A 127 11.02 1.01 -10.48
C ASN A 127 11.52 0.50 -11.83
N ASN A 128 10.64 -0.18 -12.58
CA ASN A 128 10.90 -0.59 -13.96
C ASN A 128 10.31 0.41 -14.97
N LEU A 129 9.45 1.32 -14.50
CA LEU A 129 8.77 2.33 -15.29
C LEU A 129 9.15 3.74 -14.82
N ASP A 130 9.54 4.57 -15.79
CA ASP A 130 9.62 6.02 -15.60
C ASP A 130 8.37 6.68 -16.19
N LEU A 131 7.46 7.07 -15.29
CA LEU A 131 6.17 7.65 -15.65
C LEU A 131 6.20 9.17 -15.75
N LYS A 132 7.35 9.83 -15.56
CA LYS A 132 7.47 11.30 -15.57
C LYS A 132 7.02 11.93 -16.89
N ASN A 133 7.17 11.21 -18.00
CA ASN A 133 6.82 11.67 -19.34
C ASN A 133 5.35 11.40 -19.72
N PHE A 134 4.59 10.74 -18.85
CA PHE A 134 3.18 10.42 -19.08
C PHE A 134 2.32 11.30 -18.17
N LYS A 135 1.65 12.30 -18.77
CA LYS A 135 0.79 13.23 -18.04
C LYS A 135 -0.33 12.50 -17.31
N ASP A 136 -1.00 11.61 -18.02
CA ASP A 136 -2.13 10.84 -17.54
C ASP A 136 -1.85 9.36 -17.87
N TYR A 137 -1.91 8.50 -16.86
CA TYR A 137 -1.70 7.06 -17.04
C TYR A 137 -2.59 6.25 -16.10
N ALA A 138 -3.06 5.12 -16.61
CA ALA A 138 -3.62 4.05 -15.79
C ALA A 138 -2.66 2.86 -15.88
N VAL A 139 -2.25 2.36 -14.71
CA VAL A 139 -1.48 1.11 -14.66
C VAL A 139 -2.48 -0.04 -14.72
N PHE A 140 -2.17 -1.14 -15.39
CA PHE A 140 -2.93 -2.38 -15.29
C PHE A 140 -1.99 -3.49 -14.88
N THR A 141 -2.37 -4.23 -13.85
CA THR A 141 -1.59 -5.38 -13.38
C THR A 141 -2.37 -6.63 -13.75
N PHE A 142 -1.74 -7.50 -14.54
CA PHE A 142 -2.30 -8.81 -14.83
C PHE A 142 -1.99 -9.75 -13.67
N TYR A 143 -3.02 -10.27 -13.01
CA TYR A 143 -2.87 -11.26 -11.94
C TYR A 143 -3.21 -12.66 -12.49
N LYS A 144 -2.18 -13.46 -12.79
CA LYS A 144 -2.32 -14.85 -13.31
C LYS A 144 -3.42 -15.65 -12.60
N ASN A 145 -3.46 -15.57 -11.27
CA ASN A 145 -4.37 -16.34 -10.41
C ASN A 145 -5.86 -15.98 -10.58
N HIS A 146 -6.17 -14.84 -11.21
CA HIS A 146 -7.55 -14.36 -11.43
C HIS A 146 -7.99 -14.42 -12.89
N HIS A 147 -7.10 -14.75 -13.83
CA HIS A 147 -7.38 -14.66 -15.27
C HIS A 147 -7.10 -15.93 -16.07
N ASN A 148 -6.44 -16.93 -15.48
CA ASN A 148 -6.27 -18.22 -16.13
C ASN A 148 -7.43 -19.16 -15.81
N SER A 149 -8.24 -19.45 -16.82
CA SER A 149 -9.06 -20.66 -16.78
C SER A 149 -8.15 -21.90 -16.87
N ILE A 150 -8.64 -23.03 -16.37
CA ILE A 150 -7.96 -24.34 -16.34
C ILE A 150 -7.42 -24.74 -17.74
N TRP A 151 -7.97 -24.15 -18.81
CA TRP A 151 -7.68 -24.45 -20.22
C TRP A 151 -6.69 -23.50 -20.91
N LYS A 152 -6.20 -22.44 -20.25
CA LYS A 152 -5.23 -21.51 -20.86
C LYS A 152 -3.80 -21.94 -20.54
N LYS A 153 -2.94 -21.96 -21.58
CA LYS A 153 -1.48 -22.07 -21.48
C LYS A 153 -0.97 -21.15 -20.36
N GLU A 154 0.05 -21.59 -19.62
CA GLU A 154 0.66 -20.81 -18.54
C GLU A 154 1.09 -19.43 -19.05
N VAL A 155 0.29 -18.42 -18.77
CA VAL A 155 0.67 -17.02 -19.00
C VAL A 155 1.48 -16.58 -17.79
N SER A 156 2.72 -16.13 -17.99
CA SER A 156 3.54 -15.53 -16.94
C SER A 156 3.23 -14.05 -16.80
N ASN A 157 3.26 -13.53 -15.58
CA ASN A 157 3.24 -12.08 -15.37
C ASN A 157 4.52 -11.50 -16.00
N TYR A 158 4.36 -10.50 -16.87
CA TYR A 158 5.47 -9.78 -17.50
C TYR A 158 5.40 -8.32 -17.10
N ASP A 159 6.42 -7.83 -16.40
CA ASP A 159 6.55 -6.41 -16.07
C ASP A 159 7.18 -5.70 -17.27
N ILE A 160 6.38 -4.88 -17.97
CA ILE A 160 6.88 -4.03 -19.06
C ILE A 160 7.89 -2.99 -18.53
N ASN A 161 8.87 -2.65 -19.36
CA ASN A 161 9.81 -1.56 -19.10
C ASN A 161 9.41 -0.27 -19.84
N THR A 162 10.08 0.85 -19.52
CA THR A 162 9.79 2.16 -20.13
C THR A 162 9.90 2.16 -21.66
N ASN A 163 10.89 1.49 -22.25
CA ASN A 163 11.08 1.46 -23.70
C ASN A 163 9.93 0.71 -24.39
N GLU A 164 9.46 -0.36 -23.78
CA GLU A 164 8.31 -1.11 -24.27
C GLU A 164 7.02 -0.31 -24.15
N LEU A 165 6.84 0.41 -23.04
CA LEU A 165 5.71 1.31 -22.87
C LEU A 165 5.68 2.41 -23.94
N VAL A 166 6.82 3.03 -24.24
CA VAL A 166 6.95 4.04 -25.31
C VAL A 166 6.63 3.43 -26.68
N LYS A 167 7.06 2.20 -26.94
CA LYS A 167 6.76 1.49 -28.19
C LYS A 167 5.27 1.19 -28.31
N ILE A 168 4.63 0.73 -27.24
CA ILE A 168 3.18 0.46 -27.20
C ILE A 168 2.40 1.76 -27.46
N ASP A 169 2.75 2.85 -26.77
CA ASP A 169 2.13 4.16 -26.96
C ASP A 169 2.24 4.65 -28.41
N SER A 170 3.41 4.50 -29.03
CA SER A 170 3.63 4.86 -30.44
C SER A 170 2.74 4.04 -31.40
N ILE A 171 2.62 2.73 -31.18
CA ILE A 171 1.76 1.85 -31.97
C ILE A 171 0.29 2.29 -31.82
N LEU A 172 -0.18 2.45 -30.58
CA LEU A 172 -1.57 2.84 -30.31
C LEU A 172 -1.93 4.20 -30.90
N LYS A 173 -1.06 5.21 -30.76
CA LYS A 173 -1.26 6.54 -31.37
C LYS A 173 -1.41 6.45 -32.89
N LYS A 174 -0.58 5.65 -33.55
CA LYS A 174 -0.65 5.45 -34.99
C LYS A 174 -1.97 4.79 -35.40
N GLU A 175 -2.42 3.78 -34.65
CA GLU A 175 -3.70 3.12 -34.91
C GLU A 175 -4.88 4.07 -34.70
N PHE A 176 -4.89 4.87 -33.64
CA PHE A 176 -5.95 5.86 -33.41
C PHE A 176 -6.00 6.93 -34.51
N GLU A 177 -4.86 7.45 -34.95
CA GLU A 177 -4.82 8.42 -36.05
C GLU A 177 -5.27 7.81 -37.39
N THR A 178 -4.89 6.56 -37.65
CA THR A 178 -5.32 5.83 -38.86
C THR A 178 -6.84 5.60 -38.86
N ASN A 179 -7.40 5.24 -37.71
CA ASN A 179 -8.82 4.91 -37.55
C ASN A 179 -9.70 6.14 -37.22
N LYS A 180 -9.12 7.34 -37.15
CA LYS A 180 -9.84 8.61 -36.87
C LYS A 180 -10.97 8.89 -37.88
N LYS A 181 -10.85 8.34 -39.10
CA LYS A 181 -11.88 8.43 -40.16
C LYS A 181 -13.06 7.47 -39.98
N LEU A 182 -12.97 6.49 -39.08
CA LEU A 182 -14.05 5.51 -38.83
C LEU A 182 -15.11 5.98 -37.82
N GLY A 183 -15.09 7.26 -37.43
CA GLY A 183 -16.18 7.85 -36.63
C GLY A 183 -16.22 7.43 -35.16
N LEU A 184 -15.18 6.75 -34.64
CA LEU A 184 -14.99 6.64 -33.20
C LEU A 184 -14.48 7.97 -32.67
N ILE A 185 -15.40 8.92 -32.52
CA ILE A 185 -15.21 10.09 -31.66
C ILE A 185 -15.07 9.54 -30.25
N VAL A 186 -13.84 9.29 -29.81
CA VAL A 186 -13.54 9.29 -28.39
C VAL A 186 -13.70 10.74 -27.97
N LYS A 187 -14.93 11.11 -27.58
CA LYS A 187 -15.17 12.40 -26.92
C LYS A 187 -14.35 12.36 -25.64
N ASN A 188 -13.22 13.04 -25.66
CA ASN A 188 -12.48 13.36 -24.46
C ASN A 188 -13.36 14.31 -23.63
N SER A 189 -14.17 13.73 -22.76
CA SER A 189 -14.81 14.42 -21.65
C SER A 189 -14.39 13.68 -20.38
N TRP A 190 -13.32 14.20 -19.78
CA TRP A 190 -13.00 14.07 -18.37
C TRP A 190 -12.83 15.48 -17.83
#